data_AF-A0A4R9JJ74-F1
#
_entry.id   AF-A0A4R9JJ74-F1
#
_cell.length_a   1.000
_cell.length_b   1.000
_cell.length_c   1.000
_cell.angle_alpha   90.00
_cell.angle_beta   90.00
_cell.angle_gamma   90.00
#
_symmetry.space_group_name_H-M   'P 1'
#
loop_
_entity.id
_entity.type
_entity.pdbx_description
1 polymer ?
#
loop_
_entity_poly.entity_id
_entity_poly.type
_entity_poly.pdbx_seq_one_letter_code
_entity_poly.pdbx_strand_id
1 'polypeptide(L)'
;MKLNTKRFFLFFCLVSVSIGAQDGTKLIAWKPIPEASGYQIQIKEKSGKIVIDKKIDTAYHSIEELPSGVYLVRTAPLNLFKKPAVWSAWKDLEVIISEPPKVVIEEEKPIILPKSESKSEKTISNVTIEGEHFLEATKVDLTKKEDSLPILSKEVKSPERIDLKVDTTEAKSGPYDLTVTNPYQKPKVVTNFVQVEEPKHNTTDSKQESQTVAIQNTTTKETALSKKTKVTIPKGKSFRDYTYEEMLAFLETDVAVNCKNTKVPALTLSECHKTYVILNFSSEDNHSVFEFYKLISENESDRVSAYHYFSTNCAPRFRPAFERMELQSKNRSNLDPDERQSLLQELTKFRNCSR
;
A
#
# COMPACT_ATOMS: atom_id res chain seq x y z
N MET A 1 -35.40 -35.32 -67.12
CA MET A 1 -35.17 -36.23 -65.97
C MET A 1 -34.40 -35.43 -64.93
N LYS A 2 -34.96 -34.83 -63.88
CA LYS A 2 -35.80 -35.30 -62.75
C LYS A 2 -35.14 -36.35 -61.85
N LEU A 3 -35.03 -35.96 -60.57
CA LEU A 3 -34.73 -36.71 -59.31
C LEU A 3 -33.23 -36.98 -59.02
N ASN A 4 -32.72 -36.90 -57.78
CA ASN A 4 -33.38 -36.73 -56.49
C ASN A 4 -32.42 -36.25 -55.41
N THR A 5 -32.95 -35.41 -54.54
CA THR A 5 -32.47 -35.03 -53.21
C THR A 5 -32.43 -36.25 -52.28
N LYS A 6 -31.32 -36.48 -51.59
CA LYS A 6 -31.35 -37.13 -50.26
C LYS A 6 -30.49 -36.34 -49.28
N ARG A 7 -31.21 -35.69 -48.37
CA ARG A 7 -30.75 -35.10 -47.12
C ARG A 7 -29.69 -35.99 -46.46
N PHE A 8 -28.48 -35.47 -46.30
CA PHE A 8 -27.57 -35.95 -45.28
C PHE A 8 -27.59 -34.93 -44.14
N PHE A 9 -28.39 -35.24 -43.13
CA PHE A 9 -28.46 -34.50 -41.88
C PHE A 9 -27.19 -34.86 -41.10
N LEU A 10 -26.12 -34.09 -41.29
CA LEU A 10 -24.89 -34.29 -40.53
C LEU A 10 -25.06 -33.59 -39.17
N PHE A 11 -25.39 -34.41 -38.18
CA PHE A 11 -25.58 -34.05 -36.79
C PHE A 11 -24.29 -33.42 -36.27
N PHE A 12 -24.26 -32.09 -36.21
CA PHE A 12 -23.18 -31.31 -35.61
C PHE A 12 -23.32 -31.44 -34.09
N CYS A 13 -22.86 -32.56 -33.54
CA CYS A 13 -22.70 -32.71 -32.09
C CYS A 13 -21.60 -31.76 -31.65
N LEU A 14 -22.03 -30.59 -31.18
CA LEU A 14 -21.28 -29.66 -30.35
C LEU A 14 -20.74 -30.43 -29.14
N VAL A 15 -19.54 -30.99 -29.27
CA VAL A 15 -18.73 -31.31 -28.10
C VAL A 15 -18.15 -29.97 -27.65
N SER A 16 -18.97 -29.23 -26.92
CA SER A 16 -18.52 -28.15 -26.06
C SER A 16 -17.57 -28.80 -25.07
N VAL A 17 -16.26 -28.72 -25.35
CA VAL A 17 -15.26 -29.00 -24.32
C VAL A 17 -15.49 -27.93 -23.27
N SER A 18 -16.18 -28.29 -22.20
CA SER A 18 -16.19 -27.52 -20.97
C SER A 18 -14.74 -27.39 -20.55
N ILE A 19 -14.12 -26.25 -20.89
CA ILE A 19 -12.84 -25.86 -20.32
C ILE A 19 -13.11 -25.85 -18.82
N GLY A 20 -12.59 -26.88 -18.16
CA GLY A 20 -12.67 -27.04 -16.72
C GLY A 20 -12.17 -25.78 -16.07
N ALA A 21 -12.81 -25.44 -14.95
CA ALA A 21 -12.37 -24.42 -14.02
C ALA A 21 -10.83 -24.46 -13.92
N GLN A 22 -10.19 -23.34 -14.21
CA GLN A 22 -8.75 -23.20 -14.01
C GLN A 22 -8.49 -23.27 -12.50
N ASP A 23 -8.25 -24.48 -12.00
CA ASP A 23 -7.50 -24.67 -10.77
C ASP A 23 -6.22 -23.88 -10.95
N GLY A 24 -6.08 -22.82 -10.15
CA GLY A 24 -5.00 -21.89 -10.33
C GLY A 24 -3.67 -22.63 -10.15
N THR A 25 -2.91 -22.71 -11.24
CA THR A 25 -1.64 -23.43 -11.25
C THR A 25 -0.57 -22.56 -10.62
N LYS A 26 0.07 -23.07 -9.56
CA LYS A 26 1.19 -22.40 -8.90
C LYS A 26 2.40 -22.51 -9.80
N LEU A 27 2.71 -21.47 -10.57
CA LEU A 27 3.80 -21.48 -11.55
C LEU A 27 4.73 -20.27 -11.45
N ILE A 28 5.99 -20.50 -11.80
CA ILE A 28 6.98 -19.45 -12.07
C ILE A 28 7.11 -19.34 -13.58
N ALA A 29 6.88 -18.15 -14.13
CA ALA A 29 7.01 -17.88 -15.56
C ALA A 29 8.00 -16.74 -15.82
N TRP A 30 8.62 -16.76 -16.99
CA TRP A 30 9.53 -15.70 -17.45
C TRP A 30 9.32 -15.40 -18.93
N LYS A 31 9.87 -14.26 -19.36
CA LYS A 31 9.84 -13.86 -20.76
C LYS A 31 10.66 -14.86 -21.60
N PRO A 32 10.08 -15.47 -22.64
CA PRO A 32 10.82 -16.40 -23.48
C PRO A 32 11.91 -15.66 -24.25
N ILE A 33 13.06 -16.30 -24.38
CA ILE A 33 14.20 -15.81 -25.16
C ILE A 33 14.15 -16.50 -26.52
N PRO A 34 14.07 -15.74 -27.63
CA PRO A 34 14.17 -16.29 -28.98
C PRO A 34 15.44 -17.13 -29.12
N GLU A 35 15.35 -18.25 -29.85
CA GLU A 35 16.48 -19.15 -30.14
C GLU A 35 17.01 -19.98 -28.95
N ALA A 36 16.46 -19.82 -27.74
CA ALA A 36 16.78 -20.71 -26.62
C ALA A 36 16.25 -22.13 -26.89
N SER A 37 17.10 -23.15 -26.69
CA SER A 37 16.71 -24.56 -26.88
C SER A 37 15.93 -25.14 -25.69
N GLY A 38 15.69 -24.32 -24.67
CA GLY A 38 15.08 -24.66 -23.38
C GLY A 38 15.64 -23.75 -22.28
N TYR A 39 15.38 -24.10 -21.04
CA TYR A 39 15.79 -23.37 -19.85
C TYR A 39 16.27 -24.32 -18.76
N GLN A 40 17.09 -23.82 -17.85
CA GLN A 40 17.38 -24.47 -16.59
C GLN A 40 16.90 -23.56 -15.46
N ILE A 41 16.07 -24.12 -14.58
CA ILE A 41 15.58 -23.44 -13.38
C ILE A 41 16.30 -24.00 -12.16
N GLN A 42 16.74 -23.09 -11.29
CA GLN A 42 17.26 -23.45 -9.98
C GLN A 42 16.48 -22.72 -8.90
N ILE A 43 16.07 -23.47 -7.88
CA ILE A 43 15.47 -22.95 -6.66
C ILE A 43 16.30 -23.43 -5.48
N LYS A 44 16.68 -22.52 -4.60
CA LYS A 44 17.38 -22.83 -3.36
C LYS A 44 16.67 -22.20 -2.18
N GLU A 45 16.78 -22.85 -1.03
CA GLU A 45 16.36 -22.28 0.25
C GLU A 45 17.26 -21.10 0.63
N LYS A 46 16.79 -20.27 1.59
CA LYS A 46 17.62 -19.23 2.22
C LYS A 46 18.89 -19.76 2.88
N SER A 47 18.89 -21.04 3.28
CA SER A 47 20.07 -21.78 3.78
C SER A 47 21.17 -21.98 2.72
N GLY A 48 20.84 -21.78 1.44
CA GLY A 48 21.74 -22.02 0.31
C GLY A 48 21.59 -23.41 -0.33
N LYS A 49 20.82 -24.32 0.29
CA LYS A 49 20.56 -25.67 -0.26
C LYS A 49 19.70 -25.57 -1.52
N ILE A 50 20.21 -26.11 -2.63
CA ILE A 50 19.44 -26.21 -3.88
C ILE A 50 18.39 -27.33 -3.72
N VAL A 51 17.12 -26.97 -3.85
CA VAL A 51 15.98 -27.89 -3.74
C VAL A 51 15.44 -28.29 -5.10
N ILE A 52 15.58 -27.42 -6.10
CA ILE A 52 15.21 -27.71 -7.49
C ILE A 52 16.37 -27.31 -8.39
N ASP A 53 16.78 -28.22 -9.26
CA ASP A 53 17.66 -27.96 -10.39
C ASP A 53 17.17 -28.80 -11.58
N LYS A 54 16.44 -28.18 -12.50
CA LYS A 54 15.74 -28.88 -13.58
C LYS A 54 15.95 -28.17 -14.91
N LYS A 55 16.15 -28.96 -15.97
CA LYS A 55 16.10 -28.48 -17.36
C LYS A 55 14.69 -28.69 -17.92
N ILE A 56 14.14 -27.66 -18.53
CA ILE A 56 12.78 -27.64 -19.08
C ILE A 56 12.80 -27.00 -20.47
N ASP A 57 11.78 -27.26 -21.27
CA ASP A 57 11.59 -26.72 -22.62
C ASP A 57 10.65 -25.49 -22.64
N THR A 58 9.83 -25.33 -21.59
CA THR A 58 8.89 -24.22 -21.42
C THR A 58 9.51 -23.02 -20.71
N ALA A 59 8.95 -21.83 -20.94
CA ALA A 59 9.30 -20.60 -20.21
C ALA A 59 8.56 -20.46 -18.87
N TYR A 60 8.11 -21.59 -18.31
CA TYR A 60 7.44 -21.65 -17.02
C TYR A 60 7.66 -23.00 -16.34
N HIS A 61 7.57 -23.03 -15.01
CA HIS A 61 7.70 -24.23 -14.17
C HIS A 61 6.64 -24.24 -13.05
N SER A 62 5.98 -25.37 -12.85
CA SER A 62 5.07 -25.57 -11.71
C SER A 62 5.86 -25.74 -10.41
N ILE A 63 5.37 -25.13 -9.34
CA ILE A 63 5.94 -25.18 -7.97
C ILE A 63 4.94 -25.75 -6.96
N GLU A 64 3.98 -26.56 -7.41
CA GLU A 64 2.97 -27.18 -6.53
C GLU A 64 3.57 -28.02 -5.41
N GLU A 65 4.69 -28.69 -5.69
CA GLU A 65 5.39 -29.56 -4.73
C GLU A 65 6.30 -28.77 -3.76
N LEU A 66 6.47 -27.46 -3.95
CA LEU A 66 7.36 -26.65 -3.12
C LEU A 66 6.67 -26.34 -1.77
N PRO A 67 7.25 -26.71 -0.62
CA PRO A 67 6.70 -26.38 0.69
C PRO A 67 6.61 -24.87 0.92
N SER A 68 5.82 -24.46 1.93
CA SER A 68 5.81 -23.07 2.37
C SER A 68 7.18 -22.66 2.92
N GLY A 69 7.68 -21.51 2.50
CA GLY A 69 8.98 -21.01 2.90
C GLY A 69 9.53 -19.92 1.98
N VAL A 70 10.72 -19.41 2.34
CA VAL A 70 11.45 -18.39 1.58
C VAL A 70 12.55 -19.05 0.76
N TYR A 71 12.51 -18.79 -0.54
CA TYR A 71 13.40 -19.36 -1.54
C TYR A 71 14.01 -18.28 -2.41
N LEU A 72 15.07 -18.66 -3.11
CA LEU A 72 15.68 -17.88 -4.18
C LEU A 72 15.56 -18.69 -5.47
N VAL A 73 15.04 -18.06 -6.52
CA VAL A 73 14.91 -18.65 -7.85
C VAL A 73 15.79 -17.93 -8.86
N ARG A 74 16.38 -18.69 -9.78
CA ARG A 74 17.03 -18.16 -10.98
C ARG A 74 16.78 -19.08 -12.18
N THR A 75 16.92 -18.52 -13.36
CA THR A 75 16.76 -19.25 -14.61
C THR A 75 17.94 -18.98 -15.55
N ALA A 76 18.22 -19.89 -16.47
CA ALA A 76 19.16 -19.68 -17.56
C ALA A 76 18.62 -20.28 -18.85
N PRO A 77 18.65 -19.55 -19.99
CA PRO A 77 18.40 -20.16 -21.28
C PRO A 77 19.50 -21.19 -21.60
N LEU A 78 19.09 -22.27 -22.26
CA LEU A 78 19.98 -23.33 -22.74
C LEU A 78 20.39 -23.06 -24.18
N ASN A 79 21.69 -23.23 -24.47
CA ASN A 79 22.22 -23.21 -25.83
C ASN A 79 21.89 -24.50 -26.59
N LEU A 80 22.32 -24.61 -27.85
CA LEU A 80 22.12 -25.80 -28.69
C LEU A 80 22.70 -27.09 -28.07
N PHE A 81 23.69 -26.98 -27.17
CA PHE A 81 24.32 -28.10 -26.46
C PHE A 81 23.66 -28.38 -25.09
N LYS A 82 22.48 -27.82 -24.82
CA LYS A 82 21.75 -27.96 -23.56
C LYS A 82 22.56 -27.52 -22.33
N LYS A 83 23.46 -26.55 -22.50
CA LYS A 83 24.22 -25.91 -21.41
C LYS A 83 23.66 -24.52 -21.10
N PRO A 84 23.61 -24.11 -19.82
CA PRO A 84 23.25 -22.74 -19.44
C PRO A 84 24.15 -21.72 -20.13
N ALA A 85 23.55 -20.76 -20.84
CA ALA A 85 24.29 -19.69 -21.48
C ALA A 85 24.61 -18.57 -20.48
N VAL A 86 23.59 -17.98 -19.87
CA VAL A 86 23.71 -16.90 -18.87
C VAL A 86 22.69 -17.13 -17.77
N TRP A 87 23.10 -17.03 -16.51
CA TRP A 87 22.18 -17.10 -15.38
C TRP A 87 21.53 -15.75 -15.10
N SER A 88 20.24 -15.75 -14.81
CA SER A 88 19.57 -14.59 -14.22
C SER A 88 20.11 -14.33 -12.81
N ALA A 89 19.94 -13.09 -12.33
CA ALA A 89 20.06 -12.81 -10.91
C ALA A 89 19.12 -13.73 -10.11
N TRP A 90 19.53 -14.04 -8.88
CA TRP A 90 18.65 -14.65 -7.90
C TRP A 90 17.52 -13.67 -7.56
N LYS A 91 16.29 -14.15 -7.56
CA LYS A 91 15.10 -13.42 -7.12
C LYS A 91 14.46 -14.11 -5.94
N ASP A 92 13.93 -13.32 -5.01
CA ASP A 92 13.17 -13.84 -3.88
C ASP A 92 11.86 -14.49 -4.36
N LEU A 93 11.54 -15.63 -3.76
CA LEU A 93 10.31 -16.38 -3.96
C LEU A 93 9.78 -16.77 -2.59
N GLU A 94 8.59 -16.31 -2.24
CA GLU A 94 7.92 -16.71 -1.01
C GLU A 94 6.74 -17.62 -1.34
N VAL A 95 6.71 -18.79 -0.71
CA VAL A 95 5.59 -19.72 -0.78
C VAL A 95 4.85 -19.65 0.54
N ILE A 96 3.65 -19.07 0.52
CA ILE A 96 2.78 -18.94 1.70
C ILE A 96 1.60 -19.91 1.60
N ILE A 97 1.12 -20.35 2.76
CA ILE A 97 -0.11 -21.15 2.85
C ILE A 97 -1.30 -20.19 2.71
N SER A 98 -2.18 -20.46 1.75
CA SER A 98 -3.41 -19.71 1.54
C SER A 98 -4.56 -20.41 2.25
N GLU A 99 -4.93 -19.92 3.43
CA GLU A 99 -6.09 -20.41 4.17
C GLU A 99 -7.36 -19.65 3.75
N PRO A 100 -8.57 -20.23 3.92
CA PRO A 100 -9.81 -19.50 3.67
C PRO A 100 -9.89 -18.24 4.56
N PRO A 101 -10.26 -17.07 4.00
CA PRO A 101 -10.38 -15.85 4.77
C PRO A 101 -11.56 -15.96 5.75
N LYS A 102 -11.36 -15.50 6.99
CA LYS A 102 -12.44 -15.30 7.95
C LYS A 102 -12.65 -13.81 8.14
N VAL A 103 -13.90 -13.40 8.27
CA VAL A 103 -14.27 -12.00 8.52
C VAL A 103 -14.96 -11.98 9.87
N VAL A 104 -14.46 -11.14 10.77
CA VAL A 104 -15.04 -10.89 12.09
C VAL A 104 -15.93 -9.65 11.95
N ILE A 105 -17.15 -9.73 12.49
CA ILE A 105 -18.11 -8.65 12.48
C ILE A 105 -18.38 -8.33 13.95
N GLU A 106 -17.86 -7.21 14.45
CA GLU A 106 -17.97 -6.86 15.88
C GLU A 106 -19.38 -6.45 16.30
N GLU A 107 -20.22 -5.95 15.38
CA GLU A 107 -21.64 -5.66 15.61
C GLU A 107 -22.47 -6.03 14.37
N GLU A 108 -23.66 -6.63 14.52
CA GLU A 108 -24.60 -6.95 13.42
C GLU A 108 -25.12 -5.72 12.62
N LYS A 109 -24.56 -4.54 12.88
CA LYS A 109 -24.94 -3.30 12.22
C LYS A 109 -24.04 -3.06 11.00
N PRO A 110 -24.63 -2.81 9.83
CA PRO A 110 -23.85 -2.51 8.64
C PRO A 110 -23.11 -1.18 8.80
N ILE A 111 -21.92 -1.09 8.21
CA ILE A 111 -21.16 0.15 8.16
C ILE A 111 -21.93 1.14 7.28
N ILE A 112 -22.37 2.27 7.87
CA ILE A 112 -23.15 3.29 7.16
C ILE A 112 -22.20 4.16 6.34
N LEU A 113 -22.44 4.22 5.03
CA LEU A 113 -21.69 5.06 4.11
C LEU A 113 -22.57 6.17 3.53
N PRO A 114 -22.16 7.44 3.62
CA PRO A 114 -22.90 8.54 3.02
C PRO A 114 -22.78 8.51 1.49
N LYS A 115 -23.87 8.87 0.82
CA LYS A 115 -23.92 9.17 -0.62
C LYS A 115 -23.77 10.67 -0.87
N SER A 116 -23.21 11.06 -2.02
CA SER A 116 -23.11 12.48 -2.42
C SER A 116 -24.50 13.07 -2.73
N GLU A 117 -24.75 14.31 -2.30
CA GLU A 117 -25.93 15.09 -2.73
C GLU A 117 -25.76 15.64 -4.17
N SER A 118 -24.52 15.75 -4.65
CA SER A 118 -24.21 16.33 -5.96
C SER A 118 -23.46 15.34 -6.85
N LYS A 119 -23.92 15.17 -8.10
CA LYS A 119 -23.25 14.33 -9.11
C LYS A 119 -21.84 14.81 -9.48
N SER A 120 -21.44 16.00 -9.03
CA SER A 120 -20.14 16.62 -9.33
C SER A 120 -19.06 16.38 -8.26
N GLU A 121 -19.42 16.00 -7.04
CA GLU A 121 -18.46 15.75 -5.96
C GLU A 121 -18.33 14.25 -5.66
N LYS A 122 -17.09 13.76 -5.72
CA LYS A 122 -16.79 12.35 -5.44
C LYS A 122 -16.87 12.07 -3.94
N THR A 123 -17.79 11.22 -3.51
CA THR A 123 -17.85 10.75 -2.11
C THR A 123 -17.02 9.49 -1.98
N ILE A 124 -15.89 9.61 -1.28
CA ILE A 124 -15.01 8.49 -0.98
C ILE A 124 -15.21 8.13 0.48
N SER A 125 -15.60 6.89 0.73
CA SER A 125 -15.78 6.35 2.07
C SER A 125 -14.67 5.36 2.41
N ASN A 126 -14.21 5.40 3.66
CA ASN A 126 -13.26 4.43 4.19
C ASN A 126 -14.03 3.27 4.83
N VAL A 127 -13.64 2.04 4.53
CA VAL A 127 -14.24 0.82 5.08
C VAL A 127 -13.12 -0.07 5.59
N THR A 128 -13.16 -0.45 6.85
CA THR A 128 -12.20 -1.39 7.44
C THR A 128 -12.88 -2.75 7.57
N ILE A 129 -12.17 -3.80 7.17
CA ILE A 129 -12.57 -5.21 7.29
C ILE A 129 -11.61 -5.86 8.27
N GLU A 130 -12.17 -6.46 9.31
CA GLU A 130 -11.43 -7.21 10.32
C GLU A 130 -11.71 -8.70 10.18
N GLY A 131 -10.75 -9.54 10.55
CA GLY A 131 -10.82 -10.96 10.26
C GLY A 131 -9.55 -11.74 10.56
N GLU A 132 -9.39 -12.86 9.85
CA GLU A 132 -8.21 -13.70 9.92
C GLU A 132 -7.82 -14.21 8.52
N HIS A 133 -6.52 -14.50 8.37
CA HIS A 133 -5.91 -15.10 7.19
C HIS A 133 -5.97 -14.24 5.93
N PHE A 134 -5.98 -12.92 6.05
CA PHE A 134 -5.82 -12.04 4.90
C PHE A 134 -4.39 -12.11 4.36
N LEU A 135 -4.28 -12.11 3.04
CA LEU A 135 -3.03 -12.12 2.28
C LEU A 135 -2.95 -10.87 1.42
N GLU A 136 -1.76 -10.44 1.04
CA GLU A 136 -1.60 -9.29 0.12
C GLU A 136 -2.39 -9.48 -1.19
N ALA A 137 -2.46 -10.72 -1.67
CA ALA A 137 -3.19 -11.12 -2.87
C ALA A 137 -4.71 -11.35 -2.66
N THR A 138 -5.25 -11.15 -1.46
CA THR A 138 -6.69 -11.28 -1.17
C THR A 138 -7.50 -10.33 -2.04
N LYS A 139 -8.48 -10.84 -2.79
CA LYS A 139 -9.44 -10.02 -3.52
C LYS A 139 -10.61 -9.67 -2.63
N VAL A 140 -11.11 -8.46 -2.77
CA VAL A 140 -12.26 -7.97 -2.03
C VAL A 140 -13.20 -7.30 -3.01
N ASP A 141 -14.48 -7.64 -2.93
CA ASP A 141 -15.54 -7.07 -3.75
C ASP A 141 -16.73 -6.72 -2.84
N LEU A 142 -17.38 -5.58 -3.12
CA LEU A 142 -18.60 -5.15 -2.45
C LEU A 142 -19.73 -5.12 -3.47
N THR A 143 -20.73 -5.96 -3.31
CA THR A 143 -21.74 -6.22 -4.33
C THR A 143 -23.16 -6.15 -3.78
N LYS A 144 -24.09 -5.75 -4.63
CA LYS A 144 -25.52 -5.69 -4.36
C LYS A 144 -26.26 -6.13 -5.62
N LYS A 145 -26.75 -7.37 -5.62
CA LYS A 145 -27.38 -8.00 -6.79
C LYS A 145 -26.46 -7.92 -8.02
N GLU A 146 -26.78 -7.09 -9.01
CA GLU A 146 -26.00 -6.91 -10.26
C GLU A 146 -25.07 -5.69 -10.21
N ASP A 147 -25.11 -4.88 -9.13
CA ASP A 147 -24.27 -3.70 -8.97
C ASP A 147 -23.10 -3.97 -8.03
N SER A 148 -21.96 -3.32 -8.27
CA SER A 148 -20.78 -3.39 -7.40
C SER A 148 -20.35 -2.00 -6.96
N LEU A 149 -19.93 -1.84 -5.71
CA LEU A 149 -19.25 -0.62 -5.25
C LEU A 149 -17.82 -0.60 -5.79
N PRO A 150 -17.42 0.45 -6.51
CA PRO A 150 -16.04 0.58 -6.97
C PRO A 150 -15.07 0.73 -5.78
N ILE A 151 -14.14 -0.21 -5.67
CA ILE A 151 -13.03 -0.14 -4.71
C ILE A 151 -11.89 0.66 -5.35
N LEU A 152 -11.62 1.84 -4.81
CA LEU A 152 -10.58 2.74 -5.30
C LEU A 152 -9.19 2.33 -4.81
N SER A 153 -9.12 1.77 -3.60
CA SER A 153 -7.88 1.21 -3.04
C SER A 153 -8.18 0.10 -2.04
N LYS A 154 -7.32 -0.91 -2.01
CA LYS A 154 -7.32 -2.01 -1.04
C LYS A 154 -5.92 -2.10 -0.44
N GLU A 155 -5.80 -1.93 0.87
CA GLU A 155 -4.55 -2.08 1.61
C GLU A 155 -4.71 -3.15 2.68
N VAL A 156 -3.93 -4.23 2.57
CA VAL A 156 -3.91 -5.29 3.59
C VAL A 156 -2.86 -4.89 4.62
N LYS A 157 -3.30 -4.44 5.80
CA LYS A 157 -2.41 -3.95 6.86
C LYS A 157 -1.78 -5.10 7.65
N SER A 158 -2.54 -6.17 7.83
CA SER A 158 -2.11 -7.37 8.54
C SER A 158 -2.94 -8.56 8.05
N PRO A 159 -2.60 -9.80 8.47
CA PRO A 159 -3.46 -10.96 8.27
C PRO A 159 -4.86 -10.84 8.88
N GLU A 160 -5.10 -9.81 9.69
CA GLU A 160 -6.34 -9.58 10.42
C GLU A 160 -7.10 -8.33 9.97
N ARG A 161 -6.49 -7.48 9.13
CA ARG A 161 -7.09 -6.19 8.75
C ARG A 161 -6.84 -5.80 7.31
N ILE A 162 -7.93 -5.44 6.62
CA ILE A 162 -7.92 -4.81 5.29
C ILE A 162 -8.61 -3.45 5.39
N ASP A 163 -7.93 -2.40 4.93
CA ASP A 163 -8.53 -1.07 4.76
C ASP A 163 -8.89 -0.85 3.28
N LEU A 164 -10.12 -0.44 3.03
CA LEU A 164 -10.67 -0.13 1.72
C LEU A 164 -11.02 1.35 1.62
N LYS A 165 -10.88 1.89 0.41
CA LYS A 165 -11.54 3.14 0.02
C LYS A 165 -12.52 2.83 -1.09
N VAL A 166 -13.78 3.18 -0.89
CA VAL A 166 -14.87 2.89 -1.82
C VAL A 166 -15.48 4.19 -2.34
N ASP A 167 -15.82 4.20 -3.62
CA ASP A 167 -16.55 5.31 -4.24
C ASP A 167 -18.05 5.09 -4.08
N THR A 168 -18.71 5.98 -3.34
CA THR A 168 -20.17 5.93 -3.13
C THR A 168 -20.93 6.96 -3.97
N THR A 169 -20.26 7.67 -4.88
CA THR A 169 -20.85 8.76 -5.68
C THR A 169 -22.04 8.30 -6.53
N GLU A 170 -21.87 7.19 -7.24
CA GLU A 170 -22.90 6.61 -8.13
C GLU A 170 -23.58 5.37 -7.50
N ALA A 171 -23.31 5.10 -6.23
CA ALA A 171 -23.82 3.91 -5.54
C ALA A 171 -25.35 3.95 -5.35
N LYS A 172 -25.99 2.78 -5.46
CA LYS A 172 -27.42 2.63 -5.18
C LYS A 172 -27.64 2.45 -3.68
N SER A 173 -28.41 3.36 -3.07
CA SER A 173 -28.73 3.35 -1.65
C SER A 173 -29.28 2.00 -1.18
N GLY A 174 -28.79 1.47 -0.06
CA GLY A 174 -29.16 0.18 0.53
C GLY A 174 -27.97 -0.72 0.87
N PRO A 175 -28.22 -1.99 1.25
CA PRO A 175 -27.20 -2.90 1.76
C PRO A 175 -26.34 -3.51 0.64
N TYR A 176 -25.07 -3.71 0.93
CA TYR A 176 -24.05 -4.33 0.10
C TYR A 176 -23.38 -5.49 0.86
N ASP A 177 -23.19 -6.58 0.14
CA ASP A 177 -22.53 -7.80 0.60
C ASP A 177 -21.03 -7.71 0.31
N LEU A 178 -20.23 -8.16 1.27
CA LEU A 178 -18.79 -8.27 1.15
C LEU A 178 -18.41 -9.66 0.66
N THR A 179 -17.59 -9.72 -0.38
CA THR A 179 -16.96 -10.95 -0.86
C THR A 179 -15.45 -10.84 -0.69
N VAL A 180 -14.85 -11.73 0.08
CA VAL A 180 -13.40 -11.81 0.30
C VAL A 180 -12.89 -13.14 -0.25
N THR A 181 -11.86 -13.10 -1.10
CA THR A 181 -11.33 -14.30 -1.77
C THR A 181 -9.82 -14.35 -1.70
N ASN A 182 -9.27 -15.36 -1.03
CA ASN A 182 -7.84 -15.65 -1.08
C ASN A 182 -7.49 -16.46 -2.34
N PRO A 183 -6.25 -16.37 -2.85
CA PRO A 183 -5.80 -17.18 -3.98
C PRO A 183 -6.05 -18.68 -3.74
N TYR A 184 -6.59 -19.36 -4.75
CA TYR A 184 -6.90 -20.80 -4.72
C TYR A 184 -7.93 -21.23 -3.66
N GLN A 185 -8.61 -20.28 -3.02
CA GLN A 185 -9.66 -20.55 -2.05
C GLN A 185 -11.03 -20.14 -2.58
N LYS A 186 -12.08 -20.75 -2.03
CA LYS A 186 -13.46 -20.35 -2.34
C LYS A 186 -13.74 -18.95 -1.77
N PRO A 187 -14.51 -18.10 -2.48
CA PRO A 187 -14.93 -16.81 -1.95
C PRO A 187 -15.72 -16.96 -0.64
N LYS A 188 -15.41 -16.13 0.34
CA LYS A 188 -16.20 -15.95 1.56
C LYS A 188 -17.12 -14.75 1.37
N VAL A 189 -18.43 -14.99 1.46
CA VAL A 189 -19.45 -13.94 1.35
C VAL A 189 -20.00 -13.62 2.74
N VAL A 190 -20.10 -12.33 3.04
CA VAL A 190 -20.69 -11.74 4.24
C VAL A 190 -21.82 -10.82 3.79
N THR A 191 -23.05 -11.16 4.16
CA THR A 191 -24.24 -10.41 3.76
C THR A 191 -24.41 -9.14 4.59
N ASN A 192 -24.96 -8.09 3.99
CA ASN A 192 -25.28 -6.83 4.68
C ASN A 192 -24.09 -6.24 5.46
N PHE A 193 -22.92 -6.18 4.82
CA PHE A 193 -21.70 -5.69 5.45
C PHE A 193 -21.67 -4.15 5.51
N VAL A 194 -22.13 -3.50 4.44
CA VAL A 194 -22.13 -2.04 4.28
C VAL A 194 -23.51 -1.56 3.86
N GLN A 195 -23.96 -0.40 4.35
CA GLN A 195 -25.21 0.22 3.97
C GLN A 195 -24.97 1.64 3.44
N VAL A 196 -25.30 1.89 2.17
CA VAL A 196 -25.19 3.23 1.57
C VAL A 196 -26.49 4.00 1.82
N GLU A 197 -26.40 5.16 2.46
CA GLU A 197 -27.56 6.02 2.78
C GLU A 197 -27.46 7.38 2.10
N GLU A 198 -28.63 7.95 1.78
CA GLU A 198 -28.73 9.33 1.33
C GLU A 198 -28.55 10.28 2.53
N PRO A 199 -27.80 11.37 2.35
CA PRO A 199 -27.56 12.33 3.41
C PRO A 199 -28.88 12.97 3.85
N LYS A 200 -29.09 13.01 5.18
CA LYS A 200 -30.30 13.56 5.78
C LYS A 200 -30.23 15.08 5.71
N HIS A 201 -31.08 15.68 4.88
CA HIS A 201 -31.29 17.12 4.84
C HIS A 201 -32.03 17.55 6.12
N ASN A 202 -31.29 17.97 7.15
CA ASN A 202 -31.88 18.55 8.36
C ASN A 202 -32.17 20.04 8.11
N THR A 203 -33.34 20.35 7.57
CA THR A 203 -33.95 21.67 7.67
C THR A 203 -34.68 21.75 9.01
N THR A 204 -34.31 22.69 9.90
CA THR A 204 -35.19 23.71 10.53
C THR A 204 -34.42 24.48 11.61
N ASP A 205 -34.48 25.81 11.48
CA ASP A 205 -33.96 26.85 12.39
C ASP A 205 -34.69 26.97 13.74
N SER A 206 -33.96 27.55 14.71
CA SER A 206 -34.40 28.39 15.86
C SER A 206 -35.06 27.75 17.10
N LYS A 207 -34.36 27.76 18.25
CA LYS A 207 -34.54 28.76 19.36
C LYS A 207 -33.71 28.42 20.61
N GLN A 208 -33.26 29.49 21.27
CA GLN A 208 -32.57 29.55 22.56
C GLN A 208 -33.35 28.86 23.68
N GLU A 209 -32.64 28.23 24.62
CA GLU A 209 -32.76 28.59 26.04
C GLU A 209 -31.57 28.13 26.87
N SER A 210 -31.14 29.03 27.75
CA SER A 210 -30.06 28.93 28.72
C SER A 210 -30.31 27.85 29.76
N GLN A 211 -29.24 27.24 30.29
CA GLN A 211 -29.11 27.04 31.74
C GLN A 211 -27.66 26.74 32.15
N THR A 212 -27.12 27.68 32.92
CA THR A 212 -26.00 27.55 33.86
C THR A 212 -26.36 26.63 35.02
N VAL A 213 -25.51 25.63 35.34
CA VAL A 213 -25.15 25.24 36.71
C VAL A 213 -23.71 24.71 36.69
N ALA A 214 -22.95 25.08 37.72
CA ALA A 214 -21.53 24.86 37.88
C ALA A 214 -21.22 23.70 38.85
N ILE A 215 -19.95 23.24 38.84
CA ILE A 215 -19.18 22.63 39.98
C ILE A 215 -19.53 21.13 40.25
N GLN A 216 -18.63 20.13 40.38
CA GLN A 216 -17.19 20.04 40.70
C GLN A 216 -16.61 18.65 40.31
N ASN A 217 -15.37 18.67 39.80
CA ASN A 217 -14.20 17.84 40.12
C ASN A 217 -14.29 16.31 40.38
N THR A 218 -13.55 15.54 39.58
CA THR A 218 -12.31 14.79 39.98
C THR A 218 -11.76 14.08 38.72
N THR A 219 -10.75 14.61 38.03
CA THR A 219 -9.30 14.40 38.23
C THR A 219 -8.83 12.95 38.15
N THR A 220 -8.37 12.51 36.97
CA THR A 220 -7.03 11.93 36.76
C THR A 220 -6.68 12.11 35.27
N LYS A 221 -6.07 13.24 34.91
CA LYS A 221 -4.65 13.40 34.51
C LYS A 221 -4.23 12.54 33.31
N GLU A 222 -4.13 13.12 32.12
CA GLU A 222 -3.01 13.99 31.63
C GLU A 222 -1.83 13.12 31.16
N THR A 223 -1.16 13.33 30.01
CA THR A 223 -0.85 14.54 29.21
C THR A 223 -0.05 14.07 27.97
N ALA A 224 0.22 14.81 26.89
CA ALA A 224 0.09 16.23 26.57
C ALA A 224 0.08 16.44 25.04
N LEU A 225 -0.85 17.28 24.59
CA LEU A 225 -0.88 17.91 23.27
C LEU A 225 -0.17 19.28 23.40
N SER A 226 0.84 19.58 22.57
CA SER A 226 1.50 20.88 22.58
C SER A 226 0.75 21.92 21.72
N LYS A 227 0.52 23.11 22.30
CA LYS A 227 -0.03 24.32 21.66
C LYS A 227 0.69 24.66 20.35
N LYS A 228 -0.04 24.75 19.23
CA LYS A 228 0.47 25.32 17.96
C LYS A 228 0.49 26.85 18.03
N THR A 229 1.66 27.44 18.23
CA THR A 229 1.92 28.86 17.96
C THR A 229 1.94 29.05 16.44
N LYS A 230 1.20 30.02 15.91
CA LYS A 230 1.10 30.28 14.45
C LYS A 230 2.41 30.91 13.93
N VAL A 231 3.37 30.07 13.54
CA VAL A 231 4.65 30.51 12.95
C VAL A 231 4.43 30.94 11.50
N THR A 232 4.92 32.13 11.13
CA THR A 232 4.83 32.69 9.77
C THR A 232 6.05 32.29 8.93
N ILE A 233 5.84 31.76 7.73
CA ILE A 233 6.92 31.28 6.83
C ILE A 233 7.68 32.49 6.24
N PRO A 234 9.01 32.60 6.43
CA PRO A 234 9.81 33.70 5.89
C PRO A 234 9.97 33.60 4.37
N LYS A 235 9.52 34.64 3.64
CA LYS A 235 9.67 34.71 2.18
C LYS A 235 11.12 35.05 1.79
N GLY A 236 11.71 34.26 0.89
CA GLY A 236 13.04 34.53 0.31
C GLY A 236 14.25 34.01 1.11
N LYS A 237 14.01 33.34 2.24
CA LYS A 237 15.04 32.64 3.02
C LYS A 237 15.28 31.25 2.42
N SER A 238 16.53 30.78 2.39
CA SER A 238 16.85 29.40 1.96
C SER A 238 16.28 28.38 2.96
N PHE A 239 15.79 27.24 2.46
CA PHE A 239 15.31 26.13 3.29
C PHE A 239 16.36 25.65 4.30
N ARG A 240 17.65 25.77 3.96
CA ARG A 240 18.76 25.37 4.82
C ARG A 240 18.87 26.23 6.08
N ASP A 241 18.39 27.46 6.01
CA ASP A 241 18.45 28.42 7.12
C ASP A 241 17.19 28.42 7.98
N TYR A 242 16.14 27.69 7.58
CA TYR A 242 14.89 27.62 8.33
C TYR A 242 15.16 27.10 9.75
N THR A 243 14.37 27.56 10.71
CA THR A 243 14.29 26.84 12.00
C THR A 243 13.46 25.58 11.81
N TYR A 244 13.56 24.66 12.78
CA TYR A 244 12.73 23.48 12.83
C TYR A 244 11.23 23.81 12.71
N GLU A 245 10.75 24.81 13.44
CA GLU A 245 9.34 25.23 13.43
C GLU A 245 8.93 25.91 12.12
N GLU A 246 9.80 26.71 11.52
CA GLU A 246 9.58 27.30 10.20
C GLU A 246 9.44 26.22 9.12
N MET A 247 10.29 25.18 9.19
CA MET A 247 10.22 24.05 8.26
C MET A 247 8.95 23.21 8.45
N LEU A 248 8.53 22.95 9.69
CA LEU A 248 7.24 22.28 9.94
C LEU A 248 6.06 23.10 9.39
N ALA A 249 6.05 24.41 9.63
CA ALA A 249 5.02 25.30 9.10
C ALA A 249 5.01 25.27 7.56
N PHE A 250 6.19 25.25 6.93
CA PHE A 250 6.31 25.08 5.49
C PHE A 250 5.69 23.78 5.00
N LEU A 251 6.03 22.63 5.60
CA LEU A 251 5.47 21.33 5.21
C LEU A 251 3.94 21.25 5.39
N GLU A 252 3.40 21.92 6.41
CA GLU A 252 1.95 22.01 6.62
C GLU A 252 1.24 22.83 5.55
N THR A 253 1.94 23.79 4.93
CA THR A 253 1.38 24.61 3.84
C THR A 253 1.64 24.03 2.45
N ASP A 254 2.74 23.31 2.27
CA ASP A 254 3.18 22.74 0.98
C ASP A 254 2.51 21.39 0.70
N VAL A 255 1.19 21.35 0.82
CA VAL A 255 0.40 20.14 0.59
C VAL A 255 0.10 19.99 -0.90
N ALA A 256 0.43 18.83 -1.45
CA ALA A 256 0.16 18.51 -2.84
C ALA A 256 -1.35 18.34 -3.08
N VAL A 257 -2.04 19.44 -3.42
CA VAL A 257 -3.50 19.49 -3.65
C VAL A 257 -3.96 18.46 -4.70
N ASN A 258 -3.10 18.19 -5.69
CA ASN A 258 -3.36 17.24 -6.76
C ASN A 258 -3.03 15.78 -6.40
N CYS A 259 -2.46 15.54 -5.22
CA CYS A 259 -1.97 14.23 -4.75
C CYS A 259 -2.61 13.80 -3.43
N LYS A 260 -3.90 13.48 -3.48
CA LYS A 260 -4.70 13.16 -2.29
C LYS A 260 -4.24 11.92 -1.52
N ASN A 261 -3.41 11.07 -2.12
CA ASN A 261 -2.93 9.81 -1.53
C ASN A 261 -1.56 9.91 -0.87
N THR A 262 -0.92 11.09 -0.84
CA THR A 262 0.37 11.25 -0.18
C THR A 262 0.41 12.46 0.73
N LYS A 263 1.19 12.34 1.81
CA LYS A 263 1.55 13.43 2.71
C LYS A 263 2.92 14.05 2.34
N VAL A 264 3.52 13.59 1.24
CA VAL A 264 4.79 14.09 0.72
C VAL A 264 4.60 15.53 0.23
N PRO A 265 5.53 16.45 0.55
CA PRO A 265 5.40 17.87 0.19
C PRO A 265 5.34 18.07 -1.33
N ALA A 266 4.49 18.99 -1.78
CA ALA A 266 4.26 19.27 -3.19
C ALA A 266 5.54 19.62 -3.95
N LEU A 267 6.43 20.40 -3.32
CA LEU A 267 7.73 20.79 -3.88
C LEU A 267 8.59 19.58 -4.26
N THR A 268 8.44 18.47 -3.55
CA THR A 268 9.25 17.25 -3.73
C THR A 268 8.63 16.27 -4.72
N LEU A 269 7.53 16.63 -5.38
CA LEU A 269 6.84 15.79 -6.36
C LEU A 269 7.05 16.33 -7.77
N SER A 270 7.29 15.44 -8.73
CA SER A 270 7.30 15.76 -10.17
C SER A 270 5.96 15.37 -10.80
N GLU A 271 5.53 14.14 -10.55
CA GLU A 271 4.28 13.61 -11.08
C GLU A 271 3.50 12.86 -10.02
N CYS A 272 2.20 12.92 -10.19
CA CYS A 272 1.25 12.32 -9.27
C CYS A 272 0.41 11.27 -9.98
N HIS A 273 0.62 10.01 -9.63
CA HIS A 273 -0.16 8.91 -10.16
C HIS A 273 -1.09 8.37 -9.07
N LYS A 274 -2.07 7.56 -9.47
CA LYS A 274 -3.10 7.05 -8.54
C LYS A 274 -2.49 6.18 -7.43
N THR A 275 -1.44 5.42 -7.75
CA THR A 275 -0.85 4.38 -6.89
C THR A 275 0.59 4.67 -6.48
N TYR A 276 1.24 5.67 -7.07
CA TYR A 276 2.60 6.08 -6.72
C TYR A 276 2.80 7.56 -7.03
N VAL A 277 3.83 8.14 -6.45
CA VAL A 277 4.30 9.48 -6.81
C VAL A 277 5.70 9.38 -7.39
N ILE A 278 6.01 10.24 -8.35
CA ILE A 278 7.37 10.41 -8.82
C ILE A 278 7.95 11.59 -8.04
N LEU A 279 9.08 11.35 -7.38
CA LEU A 279 9.78 12.37 -6.60
C LEU A 279 10.59 13.28 -7.52
N ASN A 280 10.62 14.57 -7.21
CA ASN A 280 11.39 15.58 -7.90
C ASN A 280 12.64 15.95 -7.10
N PHE A 281 13.77 15.32 -7.41
CA PHE A 281 15.07 15.65 -6.83
C PHE A 281 15.94 16.48 -7.78
N SER A 282 15.33 17.31 -8.62
CA SER A 282 16.06 18.17 -9.57
C SER A 282 16.93 19.24 -8.90
N SER A 283 16.68 19.54 -7.62
CA SER A 283 17.50 20.43 -6.80
C SER A 283 17.89 19.75 -5.48
N GLU A 284 19.04 20.12 -4.93
CA GLU A 284 19.46 19.65 -3.60
C GLU A 284 18.49 20.06 -2.50
N ASP A 285 17.81 21.21 -2.66
CA ASP A 285 16.82 21.69 -1.71
C ASP A 285 15.58 20.80 -1.70
N ASN A 286 15.07 20.36 -2.85
CA ASN A 286 13.95 19.42 -2.90
C ASN A 286 14.30 18.09 -2.24
N HIS A 287 15.51 17.58 -2.49
CA HIS A 287 15.97 16.34 -1.85
C HIS A 287 16.10 16.53 -0.34
N SER A 288 16.70 17.64 0.11
CA SER A 288 16.83 17.97 1.54
C SER A 288 15.47 18.13 2.23
N VAL A 289 14.47 18.73 1.58
CA VAL A 289 13.11 18.84 2.11
C VAL A 289 12.45 17.47 2.24
N PHE A 290 12.62 16.57 1.26
CA PHE A 290 12.09 15.21 1.32
C PHE A 290 12.76 14.38 2.43
N GLU A 291 14.08 14.49 2.59
CA GLU A 291 14.79 13.80 3.67
C GLU A 291 14.43 14.36 5.04
N PHE A 292 14.16 15.67 5.13
CA PHE A 292 13.62 16.26 6.36
C PHE A 292 12.19 15.78 6.64
N TYR A 293 11.36 15.59 5.61
CA TYR A 293 10.04 14.98 5.76
C TYR A 293 10.13 13.55 6.33
N LYS A 294 11.09 12.74 5.85
CA LYS A 294 11.39 11.42 6.43
C LYS A 294 11.87 11.51 7.89
N LEU A 295 12.65 12.54 8.23
CA LEU A 295 13.17 12.78 9.58
C LEU A 295 12.07 13.01 10.64
N ILE A 296 10.89 13.50 10.21
CA ILE A 296 9.72 13.71 11.08
C ILE A 296 8.68 12.58 10.97
N SER A 297 8.94 11.55 10.14
CA SER A 297 8.08 10.37 9.98
C SER A 297 8.04 9.53 11.27
N GLU A 298 6.93 8.83 11.46
CA GLU A 298 6.78 7.81 12.53
C GLU A 298 7.53 6.52 12.20
N ASN A 299 7.91 6.31 10.92
CA ASN A 299 8.68 5.15 10.49
C ASN A 299 10.17 5.29 10.89
N GLU A 300 10.69 4.30 11.62
CA GLU A 300 12.09 4.27 12.06
C GLU A 300 13.08 4.23 10.89
N SER A 301 12.85 3.39 9.88
CA SER A 301 13.73 3.25 8.72
C SER A 301 13.84 4.58 7.95
N ASP A 302 12.75 5.34 7.88
CA ASP A 302 12.76 6.68 7.28
C ASP A 302 13.66 7.64 8.06
N ARG A 303 13.54 7.65 9.40
CA ARG A 303 14.36 8.51 10.26
C ARG A 303 15.83 8.14 10.21
N VAL A 304 16.15 6.83 10.29
CA VAL A 304 17.54 6.33 10.23
C VAL A 304 18.19 6.69 8.90
N SER A 305 17.50 6.49 7.77
CA SER A 305 18.02 6.87 6.46
C SER A 305 18.19 8.40 6.31
N ALA A 306 17.30 9.20 6.90
CA ALA A 306 17.43 10.65 6.92
C ALA A 306 18.63 11.13 7.76
N TYR A 307 18.91 10.50 8.92
CA TYR A 307 20.11 10.79 9.71
C TYR A 307 21.37 10.61 8.88
N HIS A 308 21.45 9.49 8.17
CA HIS A 308 22.59 9.18 7.31
C HIS A 308 22.73 10.20 6.18
N TYR A 309 21.61 10.56 5.51
CA TYR A 309 21.62 11.56 4.46
C TYR A 309 22.18 12.90 4.92
N PHE A 310 21.66 13.46 6.02
CA PHE A 310 22.08 14.78 6.50
C PHE A 310 23.50 14.80 7.04
N SER A 311 23.98 13.69 7.61
CA SER A 311 25.38 13.57 8.05
C SER A 311 26.36 13.53 6.87
N THR A 312 25.94 12.93 5.75
CA THR A 312 26.78 12.77 4.54
C THR A 312 26.76 14.02 3.68
N ASN A 313 25.60 14.68 3.55
CA ASN A 313 25.37 15.85 2.71
C ASN A 313 25.30 17.13 3.56
N CYS A 314 26.22 17.27 4.51
CA CYS A 314 26.10 18.27 5.56
C CYS A 314 26.72 19.65 5.25
N ALA A 315 27.23 19.87 4.05
CA ALA A 315 27.89 21.11 3.64
C ALA A 315 27.17 21.75 2.43
N PRO A 316 26.49 22.91 2.58
CA PRO A 316 26.24 23.64 3.83
C PRO A 316 25.21 22.95 4.73
N ARG A 317 25.27 23.24 6.03
CA ARG A 317 24.48 22.54 7.06
C ARG A 317 22.98 22.81 6.91
N PHE A 318 22.17 21.75 6.89
CA PHE A 318 20.71 21.87 6.90
C PHE A 318 20.18 22.09 8.32
N ARG A 319 20.00 23.37 8.71
CA ARG A 319 19.66 23.75 10.09
C ARG A 319 18.40 23.07 10.66
N PRO A 320 17.26 22.95 9.94
CA PRO A 320 16.08 22.30 10.49
C PRO A 320 16.33 20.86 10.92
N ALA A 321 17.08 20.10 10.10
CA ALA A 321 17.41 18.71 10.39
C ALA A 321 18.30 18.59 11.63
N PHE A 322 19.29 19.48 11.74
CA PHE A 322 20.17 19.52 12.91
C PHE A 322 19.38 19.79 14.20
N GLU A 323 18.51 20.80 14.21
CA GLU A 323 17.67 21.13 15.36
C GLU A 323 16.73 19.96 15.74
N ARG A 324 16.12 19.30 14.74
CA ARG A 324 15.27 18.12 14.93
C ARG A 324 16.03 16.93 15.54
N MET A 325 17.24 16.65 15.05
CA MET A 325 18.08 15.55 15.54
C MET A 325 18.58 15.80 16.97
N GLU A 326 18.97 17.04 17.30
CA GLU A 326 19.30 17.44 18.67
C GLU A 326 18.12 17.28 19.62
N LEU A 327 16.91 17.69 19.19
CA LEU A 327 15.69 17.51 19.99
C LEU A 327 15.39 16.02 20.24
N GLN A 328 15.53 15.18 19.20
CA GLN A 328 15.31 13.73 19.34
C GLN A 328 16.35 13.08 20.27
N SER A 329 17.61 13.50 20.18
CA SER A 329 18.70 12.99 21.02
C SER A 329 18.47 13.28 22.51
N LYS A 330 17.88 14.45 22.82
CA LYS A 330 17.46 14.80 24.19
C LYS A 330 16.30 13.92 24.69
N ASN A 331 15.41 13.50 23.79
CA ASN A 331 14.24 12.65 24.08
C ASN A 331 14.48 11.16 23.77
N ARG A 332 15.72 10.67 23.98
CA ARG A 332 16.17 9.33 23.60
C ARG A 332 15.39 8.15 24.20
N SER A 333 14.63 8.35 25.27
CA SER A 333 13.86 7.28 25.93
C SER A 333 12.79 6.66 25.03
N ASN A 334 12.34 7.39 24.02
CA ASN A 334 11.27 6.96 23.11
C ASN A 334 11.78 6.34 21.80
N LEU A 335 13.10 6.22 21.66
CA LEU A 335 13.74 5.61 20.49
C LEU A 335 14.09 4.16 20.78
N ASP A 336 13.98 3.33 19.73
CA ASP A 336 14.58 2.01 19.70
C ASP A 336 16.10 2.08 19.97
N PRO A 337 16.72 1.11 20.66
CA PRO A 337 18.15 1.09 20.90
C PRO A 337 19.02 1.25 19.64
N ASP A 338 18.62 0.64 18.52
CA ASP A 338 19.41 0.66 17.27
C ASP A 338 19.30 2.04 16.62
N GLU A 339 18.09 2.61 16.52
CA GLU A 339 17.87 3.98 16.05
C GLU A 339 18.65 4.99 16.91
N ARG A 340 18.64 4.82 18.23
CA ARG A 340 19.36 5.69 19.16
C ARG A 340 20.86 5.69 18.87
N GLN A 341 21.44 4.52 18.59
CA GLN A 341 22.86 4.41 18.24
C GLN A 341 23.15 5.11 16.90
N SER A 342 22.33 4.88 15.88
CA SER A 342 22.46 5.56 14.58
C SER A 342 22.36 7.07 14.71
N LEU A 343 21.37 7.58 15.45
CA LEU A 343 21.19 9.02 15.69
C LEU A 343 22.43 9.64 16.34
N LEU A 344 23.00 9.01 17.37
CA LEU A 344 24.19 9.54 18.07
C LEU A 344 25.42 9.58 17.16
N GLN A 345 25.63 8.51 16.38
CA GLN A 345 26.75 8.43 15.45
C GLN A 345 26.64 9.51 14.37
N GLU A 346 25.48 9.62 13.73
CA GLU A 346 25.28 10.55 12.62
C GLU A 346 25.18 12.01 13.08
N LEU A 347 24.58 12.28 14.25
CA LEU A 347 24.57 13.62 14.84
C LEU A 347 25.98 14.11 15.17
N THR A 348 26.87 13.22 15.62
CA THR A 348 28.27 13.57 15.89
C THR A 348 28.99 13.99 14.61
N LYS A 349 28.78 13.28 13.49
CA LYS A 349 29.29 13.71 12.18
C LYS A 349 28.69 15.05 11.76
N PHE A 350 27.36 15.20 11.91
CA PHE A 350 26.65 16.40 11.48
C PHE A 350 27.08 17.66 12.26
N ARG A 351 27.43 17.54 13.54
CA ARG A 351 28.00 18.62 14.36
C ARG A 351 29.33 19.17 13.81
N ASN A 352 30.14 18.30 13.21
CA ASN A 352 31.47 18.63 12.70
C ASN A 352 31.45 19.26 11.29
N CYS A 353 30.28 19.36 10.67
CA CYS A 353 30.15 19.90 9.33
C CYS A 353 30.28 21.43 9.29
N SER A 354 30.91 21.96 8.24
CA SER A 354 31.02 23.40 8.01
C SER A 354 29.64 24.05 7.94
N ARG A 355 29.52 25.23 8.55
CA ARG A 355 28.27 25.98 8.63
C ARG A 355 27.82 26.45 7.26
#